data_AF-A0A7J5YGF5-F1
#
_entry.id   AF-A0A7J5YGF5-F1
#
_cell.length_a   1.000
_cell.length_b   1.000
_cell.length_c   1.000
_cell.angle_alpha   90.00
_cell.angle_beta   90.00
_cell.angle_gamma   90.00
#
_symmetry.space_group_name_H-M   'P 1'
#
loop_
_entity.id
_entity.type
_entity.pdbx_description
1 polymer ?
#
loop_
_entity_poly.entity_id
_entity_poly.type
_entity_poly.pdbx_seq_one_letter_code
_entity_poly.pdbx_strand_id
1 'polypeptide(L)'
;MPHNTKPQHVSHSHSACNNIKNPRLGSSNTPFARWLPAEYDDAISQPKGWDRTRRFNNFLLPLVRQVSNNILSTTDAGVVNDREYLTW
;
A
#
# COMPACT_ATOMS: atom_id res chain seq x y z
N MET A 1 -25.73 -3.40 -11.14
CA MET A 1 -26.46 -4.48 -10.44
C MET A 1 -26.76 -4.00 -9.03
N PRO A 2 -28.02 -3.81 -8.62
CA PRO A 2 -28.32 -3.47 -7.23
C PRO A 2 -27.92 -4.64 -6.34
N HIS A 3 -26.99 -4.41 -5.41
CA HIS A 3 -26.59 -5.41 -4.41
C HIS A 3 -27.65 -5.43 -3.31
N ASN A 4 -28.64 -6.30 -3.43
CA ASN A 4 -29.58 -6.54 -2.34
C ASN A 4 -28.83 -7.22 -1.17
N THR A 5 -28.56 -6.45 -0.13
CA THR A 5 -27.99 -6.93 1.14
C THR A 5 -29.06 -7.74 1.87
N LYS A 6 -29.05 -9.06 1.70
CA LYS A 6 -29.94 -9.94 2.48
C LYS A 6 -29.43 -10.07 3.92
N PRO A 7 -30.32 -10.27 4.90
CA PRO A 7 -29.92 -10.67 6.25
C PRO A 7 -29.06 -11.94 6.17
N GLN A 8 -27.95 -11.93 6.90
CA GLN A 8 -26.95 -13.00 6.86
C GLN A 8 -26.39 -13.22 8.26
N HIS A 9 -26.22 -14.48 8.64
CA HIS A 9 -25.67 -14.87 9.95
C HIS A 9 -24.14 -14.84 9.99
N VAL A 10 -23.48 -14.91 8.83
CA VAL A 10 -22.03 -14.97 8.68
C VAL A 10 -21.57 -14.01 7.58
N SER A 11 -20.31 -13.60 7.66
CA SER A 11 -19.67 -12.78 6.63
C SER A 11 -19.46 -13.56 5.33
N HIS A 12 -19.61 -12.88 4.19
CA HIS A 12 -19.21 -13.45 2.90
C HIS A 12 -17.70 -13.67 2.84
N SER A 13 -17.25 -14.67 2.08
CA SER A 13 -15.82 -14.95 1.84
C SER A 13 -15.07 -13.75 1.23
N HIS A 14 -15.75 -12.96 0.38
CA HIS A 14 -15.21 -11.75 -0.22
C HIS A 14 -15.57 -10.47 0.55
N SER A 15 -16.18 -10.59 1.73
CA SER A 15 -16.60 -9.48 2.61
C SER A 15 -17.64 -8.51 2.01
N ALA A 16 -18.30 -8.88 0.91
CA ALA A 16 -19.39 -8.09 0.36
C ALA A 16 -20.55 -7.96 1.37
N CYS A 17 -21.28 -6.84 1.29
CA CYS A 17 -22.44 -6.52 2.14
C CYS A 17 -22.14 -6.32 3.64
N ASN A 18 -20.87 -6.28 4.07
CA ASN A 18 -20.53 -5.91 5.44
C ASN A 18 -20.95 -4.46 5.76
N ASN A 19 -20.76 -3.54 4.82
CA ASN A 19 -21.38 -2.22 4.86
C ASN A 19 -22.73 -2.25 4.12
N ILE A 20 -23.85 -2.18 4.85
CA ILE A 20 -25.19 -2.32 4.28
C ILE A 20 -25.51 -1.21 3.27
N LYS A 21 -25.08 0.03 3.56
CA LYS A 21 -25.35 1.18 2.68
C LYS A 21 -24.50 1.13 1.40
N ASN A 22 -23.26 0.64 1.51
CA ASN A 22 -22.29 0.58 0.43
C ASN A 22 -21.65 -0.82 0.35
N PRO A 23 -22.32 -1.81 -0.24
CA PRO A 23 -21.97 -3.24 -0.10
C PRO A 23 -20.59 -3.66 -0.59
N ARG A 24 -19.91 -2.83 -1.39
CA ARG A 24 -18.56 -3.12 -1.90
C ARG A 24 -17.43 -2.52 -1.06
N LEU A 25 -17.72 -1.62 -0.10
CA LEU A 25 -16.68 -1.05 0.76
C LEU A 25 -16.08 -2.16 1.65
N GLY A 26 -14.77 -2.35 1.54
CA GLY A 26 -14.04 -3.39 2.25
C GLY A 26 -14.18 -4.80 1.64
N SER A 27 -14.85 -4.93 0.50
CA SER A 27 -14.88 -6.19 -0.26
C SER A 27 -13.51 -6.43 -0.91
N SER A 28 -13.09 -7.69 -1.00
CA SER A 28 -11.89 -8.04 -1.77
C SER A 28 -12.06 -7.73 -3.26
N ASN A 29 -10.94 -7.64 -4.00
CA ASN A 29 -10.89 -7.27 -5.42
C ASN A 29 -11.56 -5.93 -5.74
N THR A 30 -11.46 -4.97 -4.83
CA THR A 30 -11.84 -3.56 -5.05
C THR A 30 -10.59 -2.67 -4.97
N PRO A 31 -10.53 -1.56 -5.71
CA PRO A 31 -9.40 -0.64 -5.63
C PRO A 31 -9.25 -0.05 -4.22
N PHE A 32 -8.00 0.20 -3.80
CA PHE A 32 -7.75 0.93 -2.56
C PHE A 32 -8.33 2.35 -2.62
N ALA A 33 -8.86 2.81 -1.48
CA ALA A 33 -9.22 4.21 -1.30
C ALA A 33 -7.95 5.08 -1.32
N ARG A 34 -8.00 6.21 -2.01
CA ARG A 34 -6.91 7.19 -2.03
C ARG A 34 -7.22 8.32 -1.06
N TRP A 35 -6.40 8.49 -0.02
CA TRP A 35 -6.50 9.63 0.90
C TRP A 35 -5.86 10.91 0.32
N LEU A 36 -4.87 10.73 -0.55
CA LEU A 36 -4.23 11.80 -1.32
C LEU A 36 -4.27 11.46 -2.82
N PRO A 37 -4.23 12.47 -3.71
CA PRO A 37 -4.10 12.24 -5.15
C PRO A 37 -2.90 11.35 -5.49
N ALA A 38 -3.02 10.60 -6.59
CA ALA A 38 -1.92 9.78 -7.08
C ALA A 38 -0.81 10.66 -7.67
N GLU A 39 0.44 10.31 -7.42
CA GLU A 39 1.58 10.99 -8.03
C GLU A 39 2.39 9.99 -8.88
N TYR A 40 2.22 10.11 -10.19
CA TYR A 40 2.97 9.35 -11.19
C TYR A 40 3.91 10.28 -11.95
N ASP A 41 4.87 9.68 -12.64
CA ASP A 41 5.77 10.37 -13.54
C ASP A 41 4.92 11.04 -14.64
N ASP A 42 4.25 10.28 -15.48
CA ASP A 42 3.33 10.76 -16.52
C ASP A 42 1.98 11.31 -16.01
N ALA A 43 1.82 11.48 -14.69
CA ALA A 43 0.57 11.82 -14.01
C ALA A 43 -0.59 10.79 -14.20
N ILE A 44 -0.32 9.61 -14.77
CA ILE A 44 -1.34 8.60 -15.08
C ILE A 44 -0.98 7.24 -14.48
N SER A 45 0.19 6.68 -14.82
CA SER A 45 0.53 5.29 -14.53
C SER A 45 2.01 4.99 -14.35
N GLN A 46 2.91 5.78 -14.95
CA GLN A 46 4.34 5.51 -14.87
C GLN A 46 4.84 5.82 -13.46
N PRO A 47 5.51 4.89 -12.77
CA PRO A 47 6.04 5.16 -11.44
C PRO A 47 7.13 6.23 -11.52
N LYS A 48 7.27 7.02 -10.46
CA LYS A 48 8.35 8.02 -10.41
C LYS A 48 9.72 7.37 -10.57
N GLY A 49 10.56 7.96 -11.41
CA GLY A 49 11.89 7.45 -11.73
C GLY A 49 11.89 6.47 -12.92
N TRP A 50 10.76 6.34 -13.62
CA TRP A 50 10.70 5.70 -14.93
C TRP A 50 11.57 6.45 -15.94
N ASP A 51 11.41 7.77 -16.03
CA ASP A 51 12.34 8.65 -16.72
C ASP A 51 13.47 9.07 -15.77
N ARG A 52 14.68 8.55 -16.01
CA ARG A 52 15.87 8.84 -15.19
C ARG A 52 16.38 10.28 -15.33
N THR A 53 15.89 11.03 -16.29
CA THR A 53 16.28 12.43 -16.52
C THR A 53 15.34 13.42 -15.85
N ARG A 54 14.13 12.98 -15.48
CA ARG A 54 13.14 13.83 -14.84
C ARG A 54 13.50 14.14 -13.40
N ARG A 55 13.29 15.40 -13.03
CA ARG A 55 13.45 15.90 -11.67
C ARG A 55 12.11 16.01 -10.94
N PHE A 56 12.15 15.71 -9.64
CA PHE A 56 11.08 15.90 -8.69
C PHE A 56 11.58 16.87 -7.61
N ASN A 57 10.88 17.99 -7.41
CA ASN A 57 11.30 19.06 -6.50
C ASN A 57 12.76 19.50 -6.72
N ASN A 58 13.17 19.62 -7.99
CA ASN A 58 14.53 19.96 -8.44
C ASN A 58 15.61 18.87 -8.21
N PHE A 59 15.26 17.65 -7.79
CA PHE A 59 16.19 16.53 -7.59
C PHE A 59 15.91 15.35 -8.52
N LEU A 60 16.96 14.61 -8.90
CA LEU A 60 16.81 13.28 -9.50
C LEU A 60 16.56 12.26 -8.39
N LEU A 61 15.63 11.33 -8.62
CA LEU A 61 15.39 10.26 -7.66
C LEU A 61 16.56 9.27 -7.68
N PRO A 62 17.10 8.88 -6.52
CA PRO A 62 18.14 7.86 -6.45
C PRO A 62 17.56 6.48 -6.77
N LEU A 63 18.44 5.53 -7.14
CA LEU A 63 18.05 4.13 -7.25
C LEU A 63 17.60 3.59 -5.89
N VAL A 64 16.46 2.89 -5.84
CA VAL A 64 15.95 2.26 -4.61
C VAL A 64 17.01 1.36 -3.97
N ARG A 65 17.82 0.66 -4.78
CA ARG A 65 18.95 -0.16 -4.27
C ARG A 65 20.04 0.67 -3.60
N GLN A 66 20.36 1.86 -4.11
CA GLN A 66 21.35 2.73 -3.50
C GLN A 66 20.87 3.25 -2.15
N VAL A 67 19.59 3.61 -2.03
CA VAL A 67 18.99 4.01 -0.74
C VAL A 67 19.07 2.87 0.27
N SER A 68 18.68 1.66 -0.12
CA SER A 68 18.75 0.47 0.74
C SER A 68 20.18 0.20 1.22
N ASN A 69 21.15 0.18 0.30
CA ASN A 69 22.55 -0.07 0.63
C ASN A 69 23.15 0.99 1.58
N ASN A 70 22.75 2.26 1.42
CA ASN A 70 23.36 3.36 2.18
C ASN A 70 22.67 3.64 3.52
N ILE A 71 21.38 3.29 3.67
CA ILE A 71 20.58 3.68 4.85
C ILE A 71 20.12 2.48 5.68
N LEU A 72 19.60 1.44 5.02
CA LEU A 72 18.97 0.29 5.70
C LEU A 72 19.91 -0.92 5.84
N SER A 73 21.13 -0.83 5.31
CA SER A 73 22.10 -1.92 5.41
C SER A 73 22.53 -2.11 6.86
N THR A 74 22.34 -3.32 7.38
CA THR A 74 22.80 -3.74 8.70
C THR A 74 23.38 -5.15 8.64
N THR A 75 24.27 -5.49 9.56
CA THR A 75 24.73 -6.86 9.77
C THR A 75 23.86 -7.54 10.82
N ASP A 76 23.83 -8.88 10.83
CA ASP A 76 23.09 -9.64 11.84
C ASP A 76 23.53 -9.28 13.27
N ALA A 77 24.83 -9.02 13.46
CA ALA A 77 25.38 -8.58 14.74
C ALA A 77 24.89 -7.17 15.17
N GLY A 78 24.41 -6.35 14.22
CA GLY A 78 23.84 -5.02 14.49
C GLY A 78 22.35 -5.03 14.79
N VAL A 79 21.67 -6.18 14.67
CA VAL A 79 20.24 -6.29 14.98
C VAL A 79 20.03 -6.33 16.49
N VAL A 80 19.22 -5.41 17.00
CA VAL A 80 18.84 -5.33 18.42
C VAL A 80 17.49 -5.99 18.62
N ASN A 81 17.40 -6.88 19.61
CA ASN A 81 16.17 -7.58 19.95
C ASN A 81 15.23 -6.68 20.78
N ASP A 82 13.96 -6.64 20.38
CA ASP A 82 12.90 -6.02 21.16
C ASP A 82 12.48 -6.95 22.31
N ARG A 83 12.79 -6.54 23.54
CA ARG A 83 12.56 -7.33 24.76
C ARG A 83 11.11 -7.32 25.24
N GLU A 84 10.28 -6.39 24.77
CA GLU A 84 8.88 -6.30 25.20
C GLU A 84 7.97 -7.33 24.52
N TYR A 85 8.38 -7.85 23.35
CA TYR A 85 7.63 -8.83 22.56
C TYR A 85 8.37 -10.16 22.39
N LEU A 86 9.09 -10.60 23.43
CA LEU A 86 9.84 -11.86 23.43
C LEU A 86 9.03 -13.10 23.83
N THR A 87 7.81 -12.94 24.34
CA THR A 87 7.01 -14.05 24.87
C THR A 87 5.82 -14.36 23.97
N TRP A 88 5.78 -15.58 23.44
CA TRP A 88 4.58 -16.19 22.82
C TRP A 88 3.69 -16.80 23.89
#